data_AF-A0A660S810-F1
#
_entry.id   AF-A0A660S810-F1
#
_cell.length_a   1.000
_cell.length_b   1.000
_cell.length_c   1.000
_cell.angle_alpha   90.00
_cell.angle_beta   90.00
_cell.angle_gamma   90.00
#
_symmetry.space_group_name_H-M   'P 1'
#
loop_
_entity.id
_entity.type
_entity.pdbx_description
1 polymer ?
#
loop_
_entity_poly.entity_id
_entity_poly.type
_entity_poly.pdbx_seq_one_letter_code
_entity_poly.pdbx_strand_id
1 'polypeptide(L)'
;RKSLAFAHATQDFVLAHPVYDIQKNTGTTSWSYPLINEIRREQRDALFKRVSNRAGLYFFVSGACPYCKEQAKIVHWFSADYGWNVISVARDFCTPEYPNCMVNPDLFTVFRATYTPSLFLIYRRSDNKPAIFPVGNGLTDYQTLKSRIFYYLKQLEEEKNQMLKTEFNPEKF
;
A
#
# COMPACT_ATOMS: atom_id res chain seq x y z
N ARG A 1 -42.37 20.68 6.28
CA ARG A 1 -43.03 19.52 6.92
C ARG A 1 -42.51 18.19 6.39
N LYS A 2 -42.52 17.92 5.07
CA LYS A 2 -42.02 16.64 4.51
C LYS A 2 -40.53 16.38 4.77
N SER A 3 -39.68 17.40 4.65
CA SER A 3 -38.24 17.30 4.95
C SER A 3 -37.95 16.93 6.41
N LEU A 4 -38.69 17.52 7.35
CA LEU A 4 -38.56 17.23 8.78
C LEU A 4 -38.98 15.78 9.10
N ALA A 5 -40.10 15.33 8.54
CA ALA A 5 -40.56 13.95 8.71
C ALA A 5 -39.55 12.94 8.16
N PHE A 6 -38.95 13.23 7.00
CA PHE A 6 -37.87 12.41 6.45
C PHE A 6 -36.63 12.38 7.34
N ALA A 7 -36.20 13.53 7.88
CA ALA A 7 -35.06 13.61 8.77
C ALA A 7 -35.26 12.75 10.03
N HIS A 8 -36.45 12.83 10.65
CA HIS A 8 -36.79 12.02 11.82
C HIS A 8 -36.82 10.52 11.48
N ALA A 9 -37.52 10.13 10.42
CA ALA A 9 -37.62 8.72 10.01
C ALA A 9 -36.24 8.12 9.68
N THR A 10 -35.36 8.90 9.04
CA THR A 10 -33.98 8.47 8.74
C THR A 10 -33.18 8.28 10.03
N GLN A 11 -33.28 9.21 10.97
CA GLN A 11 -32.59 9.12 12.25
C GLN A 11 -33.06 7.91 13.07
N ASP A 12 -34.37 7.70 13.17
CA ASP A 12 -34.95 6.54 13.86
C ASP A 12 -34.50 5.22 13.19
N PHE A 13 -34.47 5.17 11.86
CA PHE A 13 -34.04 3.98 11.12
C PHE A 13 -32.57 3.65 11.34
N VAL A 14 -31.67 4.64 11.24
CA VAL A 14 -30.23 4.45 11.44
C VAL A 14 -29.93 4.01 12.88
N LEU A 15 -30.61 4.58 13.87
CA LEU A 15 -30.46 4.20 15.28
C LEU A 15 -30.98 2.78 15.55
N ALA A 16 -32.10 2.38 14.93
CA ALA A 16 -32.65 1.04 15.04
C ALA A 16 -31.81 -0.01 14.29
N HIS A 17 -31.03 0.41 13.28
CA HIS A 17 -30.22 -0.47 12.44
C HIS A 17 -28.74 -0.03 12.43
N PRO A 18 -27.97 -0.33 13.50
CA PRO A 18 -26.58 0.12 13.64
C PRO A 18 -25.62 -0.37 12.54
N VAL A 19 -26.06 -1.27 11.65
CA VAL A 19 -25.31 -1.71 10.46
C VAL A 19 -25.17 -0.61 9.41
N TYR A 20 -26.11 0.36 9.38
CA TYR A 20 -26.10 1.48 8.44
C TYR A 20 -25.48 2.76 9.03
N ASP A 21 -25.16 2.76 10.31
CA ASP A 21 -24.51 3.91 10.97
C ASP A 21 -23.00 3.88 10.70
N ILE A 22 -22.55 4.72 9.76
CA ILE A 22 -21.12 4.90 9.47
C ILE A 22 -20.36 5.51 10.66
N GLN A 23 -21.04 6.30 11.49
CA GLN A 23 -20.44 6.98 12.64
C GLN A 23 -20.13 6.01 13.78
N LYS A 24 -20.75 4.83 13.79
CA LYS A 24 -20.39 3.74 14.71
C LYS A 24 -18.91 3.38 14.63
N ASN A 25 -18.33 3.43 13.43
CA ASN A 25 -16.93 3.07 13.20
C ASN A 25 -15.99 4.28 13.25
N THR A 26 -16.48 5.48 12.89
CA THR A 26 -15.67 6.70 12.83
C THR A 26 -15.77 7.59 14.06
N GLY A 27 -16.74 7.35 14.95
CA GLY A 27 -17.09 8.26 16.03
C GLY A 27 -17.62 9.61 15.53
N THR A 28 -18.31 10.33 16.41
CA THR A 28 -18.92 11.63 16.10
C THR A 28 -18.17 12.82 16.73
N THR A 29 -17.20 12.55 17.62
CA THR A 29 -16.49 13.56 18.41
C THR A 29 -15.05 13.75 17.95
N SER A 30 -14.42 14.87 18.29
CA SER A 30 -13.01 15.14 17.95
C SER A 30 -12.03 14.09 18.52
N TRP A 31 -12.42 13.41 19.60
CA TRP A 31 -11.62 12.41 20.32
C TRP A 31 -11.50 11.09 19.53
N SER A 32 -12.41 10.86 18.58
CA SER A 32 -12.41 9.66 17.74
C SER A 32 -11.29 9.67 16.70
N TYR A 33 -10.94 10.83 16.16
CA TYR A 33 -9.97 10.93 15.05
C TYR A 33 -8.58 10.39 15.39
N PRO A 34 -7.95 10.74 16.54
CA PRO A 34 -6.66 10.17 16.91
C PRO A 34 -6.72 8.65 17.06
N LEU A 35 -7.77 8.14 17.70
CA LEU A 35 -7.97 6.70 17.92
C LEU A 35 -8.11 5.94 16.60
N ILE A 36 -8.88 6.46 15.64
CA ILE A 36 -9.06 5.79 14.35
C ILE A 36 -7.79 5.83 13.52
N ASN A 37 -7.06 6.94 13.58
CA ASN A 37 -5.78 7.04 12.91
C ASN A 37 -4.75 6.07 13.50
N GLU A 38 -4.80 5.83 14.82
CA GLU A 38 -4.03 4.79 15.50
C GLU A 38 -4.37 3.40 14.95
N ILE A 39 -5.65 3.02 15.02
CA ILE A 39 -6.13 1.71 14.56
C ILE A 39 -5.78 1.48 13.08
N ARG A 40 -5.99 2.48 12.23
CA ARG A 40 -5.65 2.39 10.79
C ARG A 40 -4.15 2.26 10.56
N ARG A 41 -3.32 2.87 11.41
CA ARG A 41 -1.87 2.75 11.34
C ARG A 41 -1.43 1.35 11.76
N GLU A 42 -1.93 0.84 12.88
CA GLU A 42 -1.66 -0.53 13.35
C GLU A 42 -2.08 -1.58 12.31
N GLN A 43 -3.27 -1.45 11.72
CA GLN A 43 -3.74 -2.37 10.68
C GLN A 43 -2.83 -2.37 9.44
N ARG A 44 -2.35 -1.19 9.04
CA ARG A 44 -1.43 -1.02 7.92
C ARG A 44 -0.07 -1.64 8.23
N ASP A 45 0.46 -1.37 9.41
CA ASP A 45 1.76 -1.88 9.86
C ASP A 45 1.72 -3.40 10.00
N ALA A 46 0.64 -3.96 10.56
CA ALA A 46 0.41 -5.39 10.64
C ALA A 46 0.32 -6.05 9.25
N LEU A 47 -0.38 -5.41 8.30
CA LEU A 47 -0.44 -5.89 6.92
C LEU A 47 0.96 -5.94 6.29
N PHE A 48 1.76 -4.88 6.43
CA PHE A 48 3.11 -4.83 5.87
C PHE A 48 4.01 -5.93 6.44
N LYS A 49 4.00 -6.13 7.76
CA LYS A 49 4.76 -7.22 8.39
C LYS A 49 4.32 -8.59 7.87
N ARG A 50 3.01 -8.81 7.73
CA ARG A 50 2.41 -10.07 7.24
C ARG A 50 2.74 -10.39 5.78
N VAL A 51 2.96 -9.39 4.93
CA VAL A 51 3.26 -9.61 3.50
C VAL A 51 4.75 -9.54 3.18
N SER A 52 5.62 -9.23 4.15
CA SER A 52 7.07 -9.04 3.95
C SER A 52 7.77 -10.18 3.20
N ASN A 53 7.33 -11.42 3.38
CA ASN A 53 7.90 -12.61 2.71
C ASN A 53 7.49 -12.77 1.23
N ARG A 54 6.44 -12.07 0.80
CA ARG A 54 5.87 -12.14 -0.56
C ARG A 54 5.87 -10.80 -1.28
N ALA A 55 6.20 -9.72 -0.58
CA ALA A 55 6.25 -8.37 -1.11
C ALA A 55 7.66 -7.80 -0.99
N GLY A 56 8.08 -7.03 -1.98
CA GLY A 56 9.35 -6.33 -2.00
C GLY A 56 9.26 -5.06 -2.85
N LEU A 57 10.33 -4.26 -2.82
CA LEU A 57 10.44 -3.04 -3.61
C LEU A 57 11.57 -3.14 -4.62
N TYR A 58 11.29 -2.76 -5.86
CA TYR A 58 12.32 -2.41 -6.84
C TYR A 58 12.51 -0.89 -6.82
N PHE A 59 13.75 -0.48 -6.63
CA PHE A 59 14.14 0.91 -6.48
C PHE A 59 15.06 1.34 -7.62
N PHE A 60 14.48 1.97 -8.64
CA PHE A 60 15.18 2.43 -9.83
C PHE A 60 15.89 3.76 -9.55
N VAL A 61 17.21 3.79 -9.77
CA VAL A 61 18.10 4.87 -9.34
C VAL A 61 19.18 5.20 -10.37
N SER A 62 19.87 6.32 -10.15
CA SER A 62 21.16 6.62 -10.74
C SER A 62 22.13 6.97 -9.61
N GLY A 63 23.41 6.61 -9.75
CA GLY A 63 24.45 6.90 -8.78
C GLY A 63 24.72 8.40 -8.60
N ALA A 64 24.53 9.20 -9.66
CA ALA A 64 24.70 10.65 -9.63
C ALA A 64 23.47 11.43 -9.13
N CYS A 65 22.33 10.76 -8.90
CA CYS A 65 21.04 11.39 -8.60
C CYS A 65 20.94 11.82 -7.11
N PRO A 66 20.87 13.13 -6.79
CA PRO A 66 20.80 13.59 -5.40
C PRO A 66 19.49 13.19 -4.71
N TYR A 67 18.36 13.25 -5.41
CA TYR A 67 17.06 12.82 -4.88
C TYR A 67 17.01 11.32 -4.59
N CYS A 68 17.79 10.52 -5.31
CA CYS A 68 17.86 9.08 -5.09
C CYS A 68 18.54 8.76 -3.77
N LYS A 69 19.56 9.54 -3.37
CA LYS A 69 20.20 9.41 -2.04
C LYS A 69 19.23 9.71 -0.90
N GLU A 70 18.42 10.76 -1.04
CA GLU A 70 17.40 11.08 -0.03
C GLU A 70 16.28 10.03 0.02
N GLN A 71 15.82 9.56 -1.14
CA GLN A 71 14.83 8.49 -1.20
C GLN A 71 15.36 7.18 -0.60
N ALA A 72 16.66 6.88 -0.75
CA ALA A 72 17.29 5.69 -0.18
C ALA A 72 17.15 5.63 1.36
N LYS A 73 17.25 6.77 2.05
CA LYS A 73 17.04 6.84 3.51
C LYS A 73 15.62 6.41 3.89
N ILE A 74 14.63 6.91 3.16
CA ILE A 74 13.20 6.59 3.38
C ILE A 74 12.94 5.10 3.12
N VAL A 75 13.51 4.57 2.05
CA VAL A 75 13.39 3.14 1.69
C VAL A 75 14.09 2.26 2.71
N HIS A 76 15.24 2.70 3.24
CA HIS A 76 15.96 2.00 4.30
C HIS A 76 15.13 1.90 5.58
N TRP A 77 14.52 3.01 6.03
CA TRP A 77 13.60 2.98 7.17
C TRP A 77 12.42 2.05 6.94
N PHE A 78 11.82 2.08 5.75
CA PHE A 78 10.70 1.20 5.42
C PHE A 78 11.10 -0.28 5.45
N SER A 79 12.26 -0.61 4.87
CA SER A 79 12.81 -1.97 4.88
C SER A 79 13.08 -2.43 6.31
N ALA A 80 13.69 -1.58 7.14
CA ALA A 80 13.99 -1.88 8.54
C ALA A 80 12.72 -2.09 9.40
N ASP A 81 11.72 -1.24 9.24
CA ASP A 81 10.49 -1.28 10.05
C ASP A 81 9.63 -2.52 9.78
N TYR A 82 9.66 -3.02 8.54
CA TYR A 82 8.76 -4.10 8.08
C TYR A 82 9.46 -5.38 7.64
N GLY A 83 10.79 -5.41 7.57
CA GLY A 83 11.56 -6.56 7.10
C GLY A 83 11.39 -6.84 5.60
N TRP A 84 11.12 -5.81 4.80
CA TRP A 84 10.89 -5.96 3.36
C TRP A 84 12.19 -5.99 2.58
N ASN A 85 12.26 -6.88 1.59
CA ASN A 85 13.39 -6.88 0.65
C ASN A 85 13.27 -5.71 -0.34
N VAL A 86 14.38 -5.01 -0.53
CA VAL A 86 14.53 -3.93 -1.50
C VAL A 86 15.70 -4.26 -2.40
N ILE A 87 15.46 -4.20 -3.72
CA ILE A 87 16.49 -4.35 -4.74
C ILE A 87 16.61 -3.02 -5.48
N SER A 88 17.80 -2.44 -5.45
CA SER A 88 18.07 -1.21 -6.20
C SER A 88 18.54 -1.54 -7.61
N VAL A 89 17.97 -0.88 -8.61
CA VAL A 89 18.32 -1.05 -10.02
C VAL A 89 18.91 0.25 -10.52
N ALA A 90 20.24 0.30 -10.62
CA ALA A 90 20.96 1.46 -11.08
C ALA A 90 21.03 1.51 -12.61
N ARG A 91 20.84 2.71 -13.17
CA ARG A 91 21.02 2.98 -14.61
C ARG A 91 22.50 3.01 -15.01
N ASP A 92 23.36 3.44 -14.10
CA ASP A 92 24.76 3.78 -14.34
C ASP A 92 25.69 3.02 -13.38
N PHE A 93 25.68 3.36 -12.10
CA PHE A 93 26.51 2.74 -11.07
C PHE A 93 25.79 2.73 -9.71
N CYS A 94 26.17 1.75 -8.89
CA CYS A 94 25.66 1.60 -7.54
C CYS A 94 26.47 2.43 -6.54
N THR A 95 25.82 2.87 -5.47
CA THR A 95 26.46 3.51 -4.32
C THR A 95 26.10 2.75 -3.04
N PRO A 96 26.90 2.85 -1.95
CA PRO A 96 26.66 2.10 -0.70
C PRO A 96 25.31 2.37 -0.05
N GLU A 97 24.68 3.50 -0.34
CA GLU A 97 23.36 3.87 0.17
C GLU A 97 22.22 3.05 -0.46
N TYR A 98 22.47 2.38 -1.58
CA TYR A 98 21.46 1.63 -2.33
C TYR A 98 21.44 0.15 -1.93
N PRO A 99 20.38 -0.34 -1.26
CA PRO A 99 20.32 -1.72 -0.79
C PRO A 99 20.25 -2.71 -1.97
N ASN A 100 21.00 -3.81 -1.87
CA ASN A 100 21.07 -4.90 -2.86
C ASN A 100 21.13 -4.38 -4.30
N CYS A 101 22.03 -3.42 -4.54
CA CYS A 101 22.06 -2.71 -5.81
C CYS A 101 22.69 -3.53 -6.93
N MET A 102 22.06 -3.51 -8.10
CA MET A 102 22.59 -4.03 -9.36
C MET A 102 22.52 -2.96 -10.45
N VAL A 103 23.50 -2.95 -11.34
CA VAL A 103 23.48 -2.12 -12.54
C VAL A 103 22.79 -2.90 -13.65
N ASN A 104 21.62 -2.45 -14.08
CA ASN A 104 20.86 -3.09 -15.15
C ASN A 104 19.98 -2.06 -15.89
N PRO A 105 20.52 -1.39 -16.92
CA PRO A 105 19.79 -0.38 -17.68
C PRO A 105 18.56 -0.95 -18.42
N ASP A 106 18.60 -2.20 -18.86
CA ASP A 106 17.52 -2.81 -19.64
C ASP A 106 16.22 -2.92 -18.85
N LEU A 107 16.31 -3.12 -17.53
CA LEU A 107 15.15 -3.16 -16.65
C LEU A 107 14.41 -1.81 -16.59
N PHE A 108 15.06 -0.68 -16.86
CA PHE A 108 14.36 0.60 -16.95
C PHE A 108 13.35 0.60 -18.11
N THR A 109 13.72 -0.02 -19.23
CA THR A 109 12.84 -0.16 -20.40
C THR A 109 11.69 -1.13 -20.10
N VAL A 110 11.97 -2.26 -19.46
CA VAL A 110 10.96 -3.27 -19.09
C VAL A 110 9.92 -2.69 -18.13
N PHE A 111 10.37 -1.98 -17.09
CA PHE A 111 9.49 -1.37 -16.09
C PHE A 111 8.94 -0.01 -16.51
N ARG A 112 9.35 0.51 -17.68
CA ARG A 112 9.05 1.87 -18.15
C ARG A 112 9.38 2.93 -17.11
N ALA A 113 10.48 2.73 -16.37
CA ALA A 113 10.98 3.64 -15.36
C ALA A 113 11.67 4.82 -16.05
N THR A 114 10.91 5.85 -16.41
CA THR A 114 11.42 7.04 -17.12
C THR A 114 12.21 7.97 -16.20
N TYR A 115 11.82 8.05 -14.92
CA TYR A 115 12.40 8.95 -13.92
C TYR A 115 13.19 8.19 -12.85
N THR A 116 14.11 8.90 -12.19
CA THR A 116 14.83 8.41 -11.02
C THR A 116 14.72 9.46 -9.90
N PRO A 117 14.39 9.07 -8.66
CA PRO A 117 14.07 7.72 -8.23
C PRO A 117 12.68 7.24 -8.71
N SER A 118 12.52 5.94 -8.97
CA SER A 118 11.21 5.30 -9.15
C SER A 118 11.12 4.04 -8.31
N LEU A 119 9.97 3.80 -7.69
CA LEU A 119 9.71 2.67 -6.80
C LEU A 119 8.56 1.84 -7.32
N PHE A 120 8.77 0.54 -7.38
CA PHE A 120 7.75 -0.44 -7.75
C PHE A 120 7.56 -1.45 -6.63
N LEU A 121 6.30 -1.65 -6.24
CA LEU A 121 5.88 -2.77 -5.41
C LEU A 121 5.89 -4.02 -6.27
N ILE A 122 6.63 -5.03 -5.84
CA ILE A 122 6.60 -6.38 -6.40
C ILE A 122 5.92 -7.29 -5.40
N TYR A 123 4.87 -7.97 -5.82
CA TYR A 123 4.11 -8.87 -4.97
C TYR A 123 3.96 -10.25 -5.63
N ARG A 124 4.39 -11.30 -4.94
CA ARG A 124 4.28 -12.69 -5.39
C ARG A 124 2.87 -13.22 -5.14
N ARG A 125 2.10 -13.39 -6.22
CA ARG A 125 0.80 -14.07 -6.20
C ARG A 125 0.97 -15.60 -6.13
N SER A 126 -0.10 -16.30 -5.81
CA SER A 126 -0.14 -17.77 -5.72
C SER A 126 -0.03 -18.47 -7.08
N ASP A 127 -0.36 -17.78 -8.18
CA ASP A 127 -0.26 -18.27 -9.56
C ASP A 127 1.17 -18.11 -10.14
N ASN A 128 2.16 -17.79 -9.30
CA ASN A 128 3.55 -17.49 -9.65
C ASN A 128 3.73 -16.33 -10.65
N LYS A 129 2.70 -15.53 -10.93
CA LYS A 129 2.81 -14.31 -11.73
C LYS A 129 2.94 -13.12 -10.78
N PRO A 130 4.06 -12.37 -10.78
CA PRO A 130 4.21 -11.24 -9.89
C PRO A 130 3.25 -10.12 -10.28
N ALA A 131 2.56 -9.55 -9.28
CA ALA A 131 1.87 -8.27 -9.45
C ALA A 131 2.88 -7.14 -9.23
N ILE A 132 2.88 -6.16 -10.13
CA ILE A 132 3.83 -5.06 -10.14
C ILE A 132 3.06 -3.75 -10.19
N PHE A 133 3.34 -2.85 -9.24
CA PHE A 133 2.64 -1.57 -9.14
C PHE A 133 3.63 -0.42 -8.93
N PRO A 134 3.51 0.70 -9.68
CA PRO A 134 4.30 1.89 -9.41
C PRO A 134 3.82 2.55 -8.11
N VAL A 135 4.70 2.69 -7.12
CA VAL A 135 4.39 3.29 -5.81
C VAL A 135 5.15 4.60 -5.56
N GLY A 136 6.14 4.93 -6.40
CA GLY A 136 6.85 6.20 -6.33
C GLY A 136 7.44 6.58 -7.68
N ASN A 137 7.30 7.86 -8.02
CA ASN A 137 7.99 8.49 -9.14
C ASN A 137 8.51 9.84 -8.61
N GLY A 138 9.83 10.02 -8.60
CA GLY A 138 10.48 11.10 -7.87
C GLY A 138 10.55 10.85 -6.36
N LEU A 139 11.06 11.85 -5.64
CA LEU A 139 11.17 11.81 -4.18
C LEU A 139 9.78 11.81 -3.54
N THR A 140 9.56 10.88 -2.62
CA THR A 140 8.30 10.67 -1.91
C THR A 140 8.56 10.50 -0.42
N ASP A 141 7.74 11.14 0.41
CA ASP A 141 7.83 10.98 1.86
C ASP A 141 7.37 9.59 2.32
N TYR A 142 7.75 9.24 3.54
CA TYR A 142 7.49 7.94 4.14
C TYR A 142 6.00 7.59 4.22
N GLN A 143 5.13 8.56 4.54
CA GLN A 143 3.69 8.30 4.67
C GLN A 143 3.00 8.16 3.31
N THR A 144 3.42 8.92 2.30
CA THR A 144 2.97 8.77 0.92
C THR A 144 3.35 7.39 0.38
N LEU A 145 4.60 6.96 0.58
CA LEU A 145 5.06 5.63 0.16
C LEU A 145 4.22 4.52 0.83
N LYS A 146 4.05 4.58 2.15
CA LYS A 146 3.19 3.64 2.89
C LYS A 146 1.76 3.64 2.36
N SER A 147 1.17 4.81 2.12
CA SER A 147 -0.23 4.91 1.67
C SER A 147 -0.44 4.30 0.28
N ARG A 148 0.49 4.51 -0.65
CA ARG A 148 0.43 3.92 -2.00
C ARG A 148 0.64 2.41 -1.99
N ILE A 149 1.59 1.91 -1.20
CA ILE A 149 1.78 0.47 -1.02
C ILE A 149 0.52 -0.16 -0.43
N PHE A 150 -0.04 0.45 0.63
CA PHE A 150 -1.25 -0.04 1.29
C PHE A 150 -2.44 -0.15 0.34
N TYR A 151 -2.63 0.86 -0.52
CA TYR A 151 -3.69 0.86 -1.53
C TYR A 151 -3.63 -0.39 -2.42
N TYR A 152 -2.48 -0.68 -3.03
CA TYR A 152 -2.34 -1.86 -3.90
C TYR A 152 -2.45 -3.18 -3.15
N LEU A 153 -1.89 -3.28 -1.94
CA LEU A 153 -2.03 -4.49 -1.13
C LEU A 153 -3.48 -4.75 -0.75
N LYS A 154 -4.27 -3.70 -0.47
CA LYS A 154 -5.70 -3.86 -0.17
C LYS A 154 -6.49 -4.37 -1.37
N GLN A 155 -6.22 -3.82 -2.55
CA GLN A 155 -6.81 -4.33 -3.79
C GLN A 155 -6.50 -5.82 -4.00
N LEU A 156 -5.26 -6.24 -3.76
CA LEU A 156 -4.86 -7.65 -3.86
C LEU A 156 -5.56 -8.56 -2.84
N GLU A 157 -5.81 -8.07 -1.61
CA GLU A 157 -6.58 -8.82 -0.60
C GLU A 157 -8.05 -8.99 -1.01
N GLU A 158 -8.64 -7.94 -1.59
CA GLU A 158 -10.02 -7.95 -2.08
C GLU A 158 -10.20 -8.91 -3.26
N GLU A 159 -9.29 -8.86 -4.25
CA GLU A 159 -9.26 -9.80 -5.38
C GLU A 159 -9.20 -11.26 -4.89
N LYS A 160 -8.31 -11.56 -3.93
CA LYS A 160 -8.18 -12.90 -3.36
C LYS A 160 -9.47 -13.35 -2.65
N ASN A 161 -10.08 -12.47 -1.85
CA ASN A 161 -11.30 -12.77 -1.12
C ASN A 161 -12.49 -13.01 -2.06
N GLN A 162 -12.53 -12.31 -3.20
CA GLN A 162 -13.54 -12.53 -4.22
C GLN A 162 -13.36 -13.90 -4.91
N MET A 163 -12.12 -14.27 -5.25
CA MET A 163 -11.83 -15.60 -5.84
C MET A 163 -12.23 -16.74 -4.89
N LEU A 164 -11.92 -16.63 -3.59
CA LEU A 164 -12.31 -17.63 -2.59
C LEU A 164 -13.83 -17.80 -2.47
N LYS A 165 -14.60 -16.71 -2.58
CA LYS A 165 -16.07 -16.77 -2.57
C LYS A 165 -16.64 -17.42 -3.84
N THR A 166 -16.01 -17.25 -4.99
CA THR A 166 -16.45 -17.90 -6.23
C THR A 166 -16.11 -19.39 -6.28
N GLU A 167 -15.02 -19.81 -5.63
CA GLU A 167 -14.63 -21.22 -5.53
C GLU A 167 -15.47 -21.98 -4.48
N PHE A 168 -15.85 -21.30 -3.39
CA PHE A 168 -16.74 -21.84 -2.37
C PHE A 168 -18.21 -21.51 -2.69
N ASN A 169 -18.82 -22.23 -3.63
CA ASN A 169 -20.27 -22.19 -3.84
C ASN A 169 -20.97 -23.33 -3.08
N PRO A 170 -21.63 -23.07 -1.93
CA PRO A 170 -22.34 -24.09 -1.16
C PRO A 170 -23.58 -24.65 -1.88
N GLU A 171 -24.05 -24.05 -2.97
CA GLU A 171 -25.15 -24.58 -3.79
C GLU A 171 -24.68 -25.64 -4.83
N LYS A 172 -23.38 -25.95 -4.84
CA LYS A 172 -22.79 -27.00 -5.69
C LYS A 172 -22.53 -28.32 -4.95
N PHE A 173 -23.00 -28.45 -3.71
CA PHE A 173 -22.97 -29.68 -2.91
C PHE A 173 -24.38 -30.08 -2.48
#